data_AF-A0A522UEQ8-F1
#
_entry.id   AF-A0A522UEQ8-F1
#
_cell.length_a   1.000
_cell.length_b   1.000
_cell.length_c   1.000
_cell.angle_alpha   90.00
_cell.angle_beta   90.00
_cell.angle_gamma   90.00
#
_symmetry.space_group_name_H-M   'P 1'
#
loop_
_entity.id
_entity.type
_entity.pdbx_description
1 polymer ?
#
loop_
_entity_poly.entity_id
_entity_poly.type
_entity_poly.pdbx_seq_one_letter_code
_entity_poly.pdbx_strand_id
1 'polypeptide(L)'
;MIKVKLTLCDNSPLSVESFLKQTPGFSGQLGDVQFYINEKIDRYDYWAVYENLPREDSAICPKENTIFIAGEPTAIKKYDEKFLNQFSKIITCQKGIEGPNVYHMTPGHTWFPRKSYDELSNKNTVEKSKLISLIVSNKAGTSGHKKGSIFA
;
A
#
# COMPACT_ATOMS: atom_id res chain seq x y z
N MET A 1 -17.03 -9.63 11.40
CA MET A 1 -16.57 -8.73 10.32
C MET A 1 -15.78 -7.58 10.93
N ILE A 2 -14.49 -7.50 10.59
CA ILE A 2 -13.53 -6.48 11.03
C ILE A 2 -13.62 -5.29 10.07
N LYS A 3 -13.85 -4.08 10.58
CA LYS A 3 -13.97 -2.85 9.79
C LYS A 3 -12.66 -2.08 9.78
N VAL A 4 -12.08 -1.88 8.60
CA VAL A 4 -10.82 -1.17 8.41
C VAL A 4 -11.09 0.12 7.64
N LYS A 5 -10.78 1.27 8.25
CA LYS A 5 -10.68 2.52 7.50
C LYS A 5 -9.36 2.52 6.74
N LEU A 6 -9.40 2.65 5.42
CA LEU A 6 -8.22 2.87 4.60
C LEU A 6 -8.24 4.29 4.06
N THR A 7 -7.40 5.17 4.60
CA THR A 7 -7.28 6.54 4.12
C THR A 7 -6.19 6.63 3.06
N LEU A 8 -6.56 7.13 1.89
CA LEU A 8 -5.68 7.43 0.77
C LEU A 8 -5.53 8.94 0.60
N CYS A 9 -4.34 9.40 0.22
CA CYS A 9 -4.11 10.82 -0.10
C CYS A 9 -4.91 11.28 -1.32
N ASP A 10 -5.02 10.43 -2.34
CA ASP A 10 -5.84 10.68 -3.52
C ASP A 10 -7.18 9.96 -3.40
N ASN A 11 -8.27 10.73 -3.47
CA ASN A 11 -9.64 10.23 -3.44
C ASN A 11 -10.27 10.17 -4.84
N SER A 12 -9.46 10.23 -5.90
CA SER A 12 -9.97 10.01 -7.25
C SER A 12 -10.60 8.62 -7.36
N PRO A 13 -11.67 8.45 -8.16
CA PRO A 13 -12.29 7.14 -8.37
C PRO A 13 -11.28 6.07 -8.82
N LEU A 14 -10.31 6.47 -9.66
CA LEU A 14 -9.24 5.60 -10.14
C LEU A 14 -8.35 5.07 -9.01
N SER A 15 -7.99 5.94 -8.06
CA SER A 15 -7.17 5.54 -6.91
C SER A 15 -7.92 4.58 -5.99
N VAL A 16 -9.19 4.88 -5.67
CA VAL A 16 -10.04 3.99 -4.86
C VAL A 16 -10.23 2.63 -5.54
N GLU A 17 -10.59 2.63 -6.82
CA GLU A 17 -10.77 1.42 -7.62
C GLU A 17 -9.49 0.59 -7.69
N SER A 18 -8.31 1.22 -7.73
CA SER A 18 -7.03 0.51 -7.74
C SER A 18 -6.79 -0.36 -6.50
N PHE A 19 -7.36 0.03 -5.35
CA PHE A 19 -7.34 -0.77 -4.14
C PHE A 19 -8.49 -1.77 -4.12
N LEU A 20 -9.71 -1.37 -4.50
CA LEU A 20 -10.87 -2.27 -4.55
C LEU A 20 -10.63 -3.46 -5.49
N LYS A 21 -9.99 -3.27 -6.64
CA LYS A 21 -9.66 -4.37 -7.57
C LYS A 21 -8.77 -5.45 -6.94
N GLN A 22 -8.10 -5.18 -5.81
CA GLN A 22 -7.31 -6.18 -5.07
C GLN A 22 -8.19 -7.09 -4.18
N THR A 23 -9.50 -6.89 -4.19
CA THR A 23 -10.49 -7.67 -3.44
C THR A 23 -11.45 -8.39 -4.39
N PRO A 24 -11.99 -9.55 -3.99
CA PRO A 24 -13.04 -10.25 -4.74
C PRO A 24 -14.18 -9.31 -5.15
N GLY A 25 -14.52 -9.31 -6.44
CA GLY A 25 -15.62 -8.53 -6.98
C GLY A 25 -15.54 -7.03 -6.74
N PHE A 26 -14.34 -6.48 -6.45
CA PHE A 26 -14.13 -5.07 -6.15
C PHE A 26 -14.92 -4.59 -4.91
N SER A 27 -15.27 -5.53 -4.02
CA SER A 27 -16.17 -5.30 -2.88
C SER A 27 -15.54 -4.54 -1.72
N GLY A 28 -14.20 -4.45 -1.69
CA GLY A 28 -13.47 -4.01 -0.51
C GLY A 28 -13.49 -5.06 0.62
N GLN A 29 -14.00 -6.27 0.38
CA GLN A 29 -14.03 -7.34 1.37
C GLN A 29 -12.94 -8.38 1.08
N LEU A 30 -12.18 -8.76 2.10
CA LEU A 30 -11.22 -9.87 2.02
C LEU A 30 -11.40 -10.78 3.25
N GLY A 31 -12.04 -11.93 3.06
CA GLY A 31 -12.45 -12.80 4.16
C GLY A 31 -13.40 -12.07 5.11
N ASP A 32 -13.05 -12.04 6.40
CA ASP A 32 -13.81 -11.35 7.45
C ASP A 32 -13.50 -9.85 7.56
N VAL A 33 -12.63 -9.31 6.71
CA VAL A 33 -12.21 -7.91 6.73
C VAL A 33 -12.97 -7.11 5.68
N GLN A 34 -13.57 -5.99 6.08
CA GLN A 34 -14.17 -5.00 5.19
C GLN A 34 -13.34 -3.70 5.23
N PHE A 35 -12.85 -3.28 4.07
CA PHE A 35 -12.21 -2.00 3.86
C PHE A 35 -13.23 -0.92 3.50
N TYR A 36 -13.10 0.23 4.14
CA TYR A 36 -13.86 1.44 3.87
C TYR A 36 -12.85 2.51 3.44
N ILE A 37 -12.82 2.82 2.14
CA ILE A 37 -11.76 3.65 1.57
C ILE A 37 -12.19 5.10 1.56
N ASN A 38 -11.52 5.94 2.36
CA ASN A 38 -11.86 7.36 2.55
C ASN A 38 -13.31 7.64 3.01
N GLU A 39 -14.01 6.61 3.47
CA GLU A 39 -15.37 6.73 3.99
C GLU A 39 -15.36 7.08 5.48
N LYS A 40 -16.49 7.66 5.93
CA LYS A 40 -16.74 7.97 7.34
C LYS A 40 -17.92 7.16 7.83
N ILE A 41 -17.67 6.25 8.78
CA ILE A 41 -18.68 5.51 9.53
C ILE A 41 -18.43 5.69 11.02
N ASP A 42 -19.37 5.24 11.86
CA ASP A 42 -19.37 5.51 13.30
C ASP A 42 -18.15 4.95 14.05
N ARG A 43 -17.72 3.72 13.75
CA ARG A 43 -16.61 3.06 14.45
C ARG A 43 -15.87 2.09 13.52
N TYR A 44 -14.55 2.09 13.65
CA TYR A 44 -13.64 1.16 12.98
C TYR A 44 -12.90 0.31 14.00
N ASP A 45 -12.52 -0.90 13.60
CA ASP A 45 -11.66 -1.78 14.38
C ASP A 45 -10.18 -1.47 14.13
N TYR A 46 -9.85 -1.05 12.90
CA TYR A 46 -8.52 -0.60 12.48
C TYR A 46 -8.59 0.64 11.61
N TRP A 47 -7.50 1.41 11.62
CA TRP A 47 -7.30 2.53 10.71
C TRP A 47 -5.92 2.46 10.07
N ALA A 48 -5.89 2.25 8.76
CA ALA A 48 -4.70 2.29 7.94
C ALA A 48 -4.64 3.59 7.13
N VAL A 49 -3.48 4.24 7.12
CA VAL A 49 -3.20 5.43 6.30
C VAL A 49 -2.10 5.09 5.30
N TYR A 50 -2.38 5.29 4.01
CA TYR A 50 -1.43 5.04 2.94
C TYR A 50 -0.78 6.35 2.48
N GLU A 51 0.55 6.39 2.46
CA GLU A 51 1.40 7.48 1.96
C GLU A 51 1.33 8.83 2.70
N ASN A 52 0.17 9.46 2.76
CA ASN A 52 0.02 10.76 3.39
C ASN A 52 -1.43 11.07 3.74
N LEU A 53 -1.60 12.02 4.66
CA LEU A 53 -2.85 12.68 4.97
C LEU A 53 -2.76 14.14 4.51
N PRO A 54 -3.32 14.50 3.33
CA PRO A 54 -3.22 15.88 2.82
C PRO A 54 -4.05 16.87 3.64
N ARG A 55 -4.99 16.37 4.44
CA ARG A 55 -5.82 17.11 5.39
C ARG A 55 -5.98 16.30 6.66
N GLU A 56 -6.29 16.98 7.74
CA GLU A 56 -6.68 16.33 8.99
C GLU A 56 -7.90 15.42 8.75
N ASP A 57 -7.83 14.23 9.34
CA ASP A 57 -8.90 13.24 9.32
C ASP A 57 -8.97 12.57 10.69
N SER A 58 -10.12 12.03 11.02
CA SER A 58 -10.37 11.40 12.32
C SER A 58 -11.30 10.20 12.18
N ALA A 59 -11.21 9.30 13.17
CA ALA A 59 -12.02 8.10 13.24
C ALA A 59 -12.11 7.63 14.69
N ILE A 60 -13.25 7.03 15.06
CA ILE A 60 -13.36 6.30 16.33
C ILE A 60 -12.73 4.92 16.12
N CYS A 61 -11.51 4.74 16.60
CA CYS A 61 -10.69 3.53 16.43
C CYS A 61 -9.77 3.35 17.66
N PRO A 62 -9.52 2.11 18.12
CA PRO A 62 -8.49 1.85 19.12
C PRO A 62 -7.12 2.35 18.65
N LYS A 63 -6.37 3.02 19.54
CA LYS A 63 -5.09 3.65 19.17
C LYS A 63 -4.05 2.62 18.76
N GLU A 64 -4.05 1.46 19.40
CA GLU A 64 -3.21 0.30 19.14
C GLU A 64 -3.44 -0.31 17.74
N ASN A 65 -4.56 0.03 17.09
CA ASN A 65 -4.97 -0.48 15.78
C ASN A 65 -4.79 0.54 14.65
N THR A 66 -3.97 1.58 14.88
CA THR A 66 -3.58 2.54 13.86
C THR A 66 -2.32 2.09 13.14
N ILE A 67 -2.34 2.16 11.81
CA ILE A 67 -1.30 1.64 10.92
C ILE A 67 -0.94 2.72 9.91
N PHE A 68 0.35 2.99 9.76
CA PHE A 68 0.86 3.80 8.66
C PHE A 68 1.58 2.92 7.63
N ILE A 69 1.33 3.17 6.34
CA ILE A 69 1.97 2.48 5.23
C ILE A 69 2.79 3.49 4.43
N ALA A 70 4.11 3.38 4.52
CA ALA A 70 5.07 4.14 3.72
C ALA A 70 5.27 3.47 2.36
N GLY A 71 4.57 3.97 1.35
CA GLY A 71 4.67 3.57 -0.06
C GLY A 71 6.01 3.92 -0.71
N GLU A 72 6.62 5.05 -0.35
CA GLU A 72 7.82 5.55 -1.01
C GLU A 72 9.11 5.18 -0.28
N PRO A 73 10.20 4.84 -1.01
CA PRO A 73 11.51 4.62 -0.44
C PRO A 73 12.15 5.95 0.02
N THR A 74 13.17 5.85 0.88
CA THR A 74 13.88 7.02 1.46
C THR A 74 14.47 7.95 0.40
N ALA A 75 14.78 7.43 -0.79
CA ALA A 75 15.30 8.21 -1.91
C ALA A 75 14.25 9.13 -2.57
N ILE A 76 12.97 8.87 -2.35
CA ILE A 76 11.85 9.63 -2.94
C ILE A 76 11.19 10.51 -1.87
N LYS A 77 10.96 9.96 -0.67
CA LYS A 77 10.24 10.66 0.40
C LYS A 77 10.80 10.29 1.77
N LYS A 78 10.85 11.28 2.66
CA LYS A 78 11.09 11.08 4.09
C LYS A 78 9.82 11.44 4.85
N TYR A 79 9.49 10.65 5.86
CA TYR A 79 8.34 10.89 6.72
C TYR A 79 8.82 11.52 8.03
N ASP A 80 8.07 12.50 8.52
CA ASP A 80 8.37 13.19 9.77
C ASP A 80 8.11 12.27 10.98
N GLU A 81 9.02 12.26 11.96
CA GLU A 81 8.90 11.38 13.13
C GLU A 81 7.68 11.70 13.99
N LYS A 82 7.31 12.98 14.15
CA LYS A 82 6.09 13.35 14.91
C LYS A 82 4.85 12.83 14.20
N PHE A 83 4.85 12.89 12.88
CA PHE A 83 3.76 12.31 12.09
C PHE A 83 3.67 10.79 12.29
N LEU A 84 4.80 10.07 12.18
CA LEU A 84 4.87 8.62 12.37
C LEU A 84 4.44 8.18 13.78
N ASN A 85 4.80 8.96 14.81
CA ASN A 85 4.46 8.69 16.22
C ASN A 85 2.95 8.74 16.53
N GLN A 86 2.11 9.16 15.59
CA GLN A 86 0.65 9.07 15.71
C GLN A 86 0.12 7.65 15.52
N PHE A 87 0.92 6.76 14.92
CA PHE A 87 0.51 5.41 14.55
C PHE A 87 1.14 4.35 15.44
N SER A 88 0.35 3.34 15.82
CA SER A 88 0.85 2.23 16.64
C SER A 88 1.75 1.27 15.86
N LYS A 89 1.56 1.16 14.54
CA LYS A 89 2.31 0.25 13.66
C LYS A 89 2.70 0.98 12.38
N ILE A 90 3.87 0.65 11.86
CA ILE A 90 4.39 1.23 10.61
C ILE A 90 4.81 0.09 9.68
N ILE A 91 4.34 0.13 8.43
CA ILE A 91 4.77 -0.74 7.34
C ILE A 91 5.62 0.09 6.39
N THR A 92 6.86 -0.33 6.11
CA THR A 92 7.79 0.49 5.32
C THR A 92 8.87 -0.33 4.63
N CYS A 93 9.38 0.14 3.50
CA CYS A 93 10.62 -0.37 2.90
C CYS A 93 11.87 0.44 3.33
N GLN A 94 11.68 1.52 4.11
CA GLN A 94 12.76 2.39 4.55
C GLN A 94 13.48 1.81 5.77
N LYS A 95 14.74 1.42 5.60
CA LYS A 95 15.57 0.85 6.67
C LYS A 95 15.92 1.83 7.79
N GLY A 96 15.78 3.14 7.55
CA GLY A 96 16.07 4.16 8.57
C GLY A 96 14.92 4.42 9.55
N ILE A 97 13.74 3.84 9.32
CA ILE A 97 12.62 3.90 10.24
C ILE A 97 12.67 2.62 11.07
N GLU A 98 13.00 2.72 12.35
CA GLU A 98 13.14 1.56 13.23
C GLU A 98 12.27 1.69 14.48
N GLY A 99 11.89 0.55 15.06
CA GLY A 99 11.10 0.49 16.28
C GLY A 99 10.41 -0.85 16.47
N PRO A 100 9.85 -1.12 17.67
CA PRO A 100 9.28 -2.42 18.02
C PRO A 100 8.05 -2.81 17.20
N ASN A 101 7.35 -1.84 16.60
CA ASN A 101 6.16 -2.06 15.78
C ASN A 101 6.36 -1.61 14.33
N VAL A 102 7.60 -1.64 13.85
CA VAL A 102 7.94 -1.35 12.46
C VAL A 102 8.13 -2.66 11.69
N TYR A 103 7.44 -2.78 10.57
CA TYR A 103 7.46 -3.96 9.72
C TYR A 103 8.09 -3.61 8.37
N HIS A 104 9.26 -4.19 8.12
CA HIS A 104 9.99 -3.98 6.88
C HIS A 104 9.49 -4.90 5.77
N MET A 105 8.57 -4.39 4.94
CA MET A 105 7.99 -5.13 3.81
C MET A 105 7.63 -4.21 2.65
N THR A 106 7.21 -4.81 1.52
CA THR A 106 6.73 -4.03 0.38
C THR A 106 5.40 -3.38 0.76
N PRO A 107 5.16 -2.11 0.38
CA PRO A 107 3.99 -1.37 0.86
C PRO A 107 2.69 -1.71 0.12
N GLY A 108 2.68 -2.70 -0.78
CA GLY A 108 1.44 -3.15 -1.42
C GLY A 108 0.92 -2.22 -2.53
N HIS A 109 1.80 -1.67 -3.36
CA HIS A 109 1.42 -0.82 -4.50
C HIS A 109 0.40 -1.48 -5.44
N THR A 110 -0.68 -0.76 -5.75
CA THR A 110 -1.80 -1.24 -6.57
C THR A 110 -1.57 -1.10 -8.08
N TRP A 111 -0.54 -0.35 -8.50
CA TRP A 111 -0.24 -0.07 -9.90
C TRP A 111 0.58 -1.17 -10.59
N PHE A 112 1.17 -2.11 -9.84
CA PHE A 112 1.97 -3.19 -10.41
C PHE A 112 1.09 -4.27 -11.07
N PRO A 113 0.02 -4.77 -10.41
CA PRO A 113 -0.92 -5.68 -11.06
C PRO A 113 -1.81 -4.88 -12.01
N ARG A 114 -1.66 -5.13 -13.32
CA ARG A 114 -2.60 -4.64 -14.34
C ARG A 114 -3.92 -5.43 -14.38
N LYS A 115 -4.09 -6.37 -13.47
CA LYS A 115 -5.24 -7.28 -13.35
C LYS A 115 -5.89 -7.14 -11.98
N SER A 116 -7.17 -7.46 -11.89
CA SER A 116 -7.90 -7.56 -10.63
C SER A 116 -7.55 -8.85 -9.87
N TYR A 117 -7.99 -8.91 -8.61
CA TYR A 117 -7.96 -10.11 -7.78
C TYR A 117 -8.61 -11.28 -8.51
N ASP A 118 -9.83 -11.10 -9.01
CA ASP A 118 -10.59 -12.18 -9.66
C ASP A 118 -9.90 -12.69 -10.94
N GLU A 119 -9.26 -11.82 -11.71
CA GLU A 119 -8.50 -12.21 -12.90
C GLU A 119 -7.24 -13.02 -12.56
N LEU A 120 -6.67 -12.81 -11.38
CA LEU A 120 -5.47 -13.50 -10.90
C LEU A 120 -5.82 -14.78 -10.14
N SER A 121 -6.84 -14.75 -9.28
CA SER A 121 -7.27 -15.89 -8.46
C SER A 121 -7.85 -17.01 -9.31
N ASN A 122 -8.48 -16.69 -10.43
CA ASN A 122 -9.04 -17.68 -11.37
C ASN A 122 -7.98 -18.28 -12.32
N LYS A 123 -6.73 -17.81 -12.28
CA LYS A 123 -5.64 -18.32 -13.13
C LYS A 123 -4.66 -19.14 -12.30
N ASN A 124 -4.90 -20.45 -12.26
CA ASN A 124 -4.04 -21.40 -11.54
C ASN A 124 -2.67 -21.64 -12.21
N THR A 125 -2.53 -21.30 -13.49
CA THR A 125 -1.32 -21.56 -14.27
C THR A 125 -1.02 -20.44 -15.26
N VAL A 126 0.20 -19.90 -15.21
CA VAL A 126 0.76 -19.07 -16.27
C VAL A 126 1.76 -19.93 -17.04
N GLU A 127 1.45 -20.24 -18.29
CA GLU A 127 2.37 -21.02 -19.13
C GLU A 127 3.64 -20.21 -19.44
N LYS A 128 4.78 -20.73 -19.00
CA LYS A 128 6.09 -20.11 -19.25
C LYS A 128 6.60 -20.53 -20.64
N SER A 129 6.20 -19.79 -21.67
CA SER A 129 6.54 -20.09 -23.07
C SER A 129 7.97 -19.72 -23.48
N LYS A 130 8.73 -19.04 -22.61
CA LYS A 130 10.10 -18.57 -22.86
C LYS A 130 11.05 -19.09 -21.78
N LEU A 131 12.24 -19.51 -22.20
CA LEU A 131 13.28 -20.04 -21.31
C LEU A 131 13.77 -18.96 -20.32
N ILE A 132 13.95 -17.73 -20.81
CA ILE A 132 14.44 -16.57 -20.06
C ILE A 132 13.44 -15.42 -20.21
N SER A 133 13.23 -14.67 -19.13
CA SER A 133 12.51 -13.39 -19.12
C SER A 133 13.44 -12.35 -18.50
N LEU A 134 13.57 -11.20 -19.17
CA LEU A 134 14.43 -10.10 -18.73
C LEU A 134 13.56 -8.92 -18.31
N ILE A 135 13.79 -8.41 -17.11
CA ILE A 135 13.15 -7.18 -16.61
C ILE A 135 14.20 -6.08 -16.65
N VAL A 136 14.09 -5.17 -17.62
CA VAL A 136 14.97 -4.01 -17.78
C VAL A 136 14.18 -2.72 -17.60
N SER A 137 14.83 -1.70 -17.05
CA SER A 137 14.25 -0.37 -16.87
C SER A 137 15.22 0.68 -17.37
N ASN A 138 14.71 1.63 -18.15
CA ASN A 138 15.43 2.84 -18.56
C ASN A 138 15.17 4.03 -17.62
N LYS A 139 14.47 3.81 -16.49
CA LYS A 139 14.19 4.85 -15.52
C LYS A 139 15.52 5.30 -14.89
N ALA A 140 15.76 6.61 -14.86
CA ALA A 140 17.01 7.22 -14.37
C ALA A 140 16.81 8.32 -13.31
N GLY A 141 15.58 8.46 -12.78
CA GLY A 141 15.18 9.60 -11.93
C GLY A 141 15.78 9.63 -10.51
N THR A 142 16.41 8.56 -10.04
CA THR A 142 17.06 8.49 -8.72
C THR A 142 18.45 7.86 -8.85
N SER A 143 19.32 8.02 -7.85
CA SER A 143 20.65 7.39 -7.85
C SER A 143 20.57 5.86 -7.93
N GLY A 144 19.56 5.24 -7.32
CA GLY A 144 19.28 3.81 -7.43
C GLY A 144 18.88 3.40 -8.84
N HIS A 145 18.03 4.19 -9.50
CA HIS A 145 17.64 3.99 -10.90
C HIS A 145 18.85 3.98 -11.85
N LYS A 146 19.80 4.90 -11.66
CA LYS A 146 21.00 5.00 -12.51
C LYS A 146 21.95 3.80 -12.37
N LYS A 147 22.00 3.14 -11.20
CA LYS A 147 22.83 1.96 -10.99
C LYS A 147 22.31 0.72 -11.73
N GLY A 148 21.00 0.64 -12.00
CA GLY A 148 20.39 -0.45 -12.77
C GLY A 148 20.63 -0.38 -14.28
N SER A 149 21.14 0.74 -14.80
CA SER A 149 21.43 0.93 -16.23
C SER A 149 22.83 0.44 -16.65
N ILE A 150 23.62 -0.13 -15.75
CA ILE A 150 25.02 -0.54 -15.99
C ILE A 150 25.14 -1.96 -16.60
N PHE A 151 24.03 -2.65 -16.85
CA PHE A 151 24.02 -3.97 -17.50
C PHE A 151 23.19 -4.00 -18.81
N ALA A 152 23.26 -2.93 -19.60
CA ALA A 152 22.76 -2.92 -20.97
C ALA A 152 23.91 -2.97 -21.97
#